data_AF-A0A1H8LWX0-F1
#
_entry.id   AF-A0A1H8LWX0-F1
#
_cell.length_a   1.000
_cell.length_b   1.000
_cell.length_c   1.000
_cell.angle_alpha   90.00
_cell.angle_beta   90.00
_cell.angle_gamma   90.00
#
_symmetry.space_group_name_H-M   'P 1'
#
loop_
_entity.id
_entity.type
_entity.pdbx_description
1 polymer ?
#
loop_
_entity_poly.entity_id
_entity_poly.type
_entity_poly.pdbx_seq_one_letter_code
_entity_poly.pdbx_strand_id
1 'polypeptide(L)'
;MSNLWTTFVQFVVSKVAHSEKTHLQDDLFEQSDLSAEDGLIFKALCQFVWIQGDLLPLIFDVENEIYTKQGITRSTLKRLEEIDLVVFESDGFIKKGYGKHTRLFYDGKPTKIGFQRNADNYLDLGHVLLTERGKKLALNFKVPGNQQFYEYVITRWFQQGLVLSSIQVDRNRAANSLNYTCSIKE
;
A
#
# COMPACT_ATOMS: atom_id res chain seq x y z
N MET A 1 7.04 63.17 6.41
CA MET A 1 5.78 62.49 6.05
C MET A 1 5.88 62.05 4.60
N SER A 2 5.46 60.80 4.29
CA SER A 2 5.48 60.13 2.96
C SER A 2 6.90 59.74 2.50
N ASN A 3 7.27 58.54 1.99
CA ASN A 3 6.63 57.42 1.29
C ASN A 3 7.48 56.13 1.55
N LEU A 4 6.92 54.94 1.79
CA LEU A 4 6.27 53.97 0.88
C LEU A 4 7.27 53.00 0.18
N TRP A 5 7.33 51.76 0.72
CA TRP A 5 7.63 50.45 0.11
C TRP A 5 9.01 50.19 -0.52
N THR A 6 9.60 49.01 -0.24
CA THR A 6 9.74 47.88 -1.20
C THR A 6 10.40 46.68 -0.52
N THR A 7 9.73 45.53 -0.58
CA THR A 7 10.22 44.21 -0.17
C THR A 7 11.15 43.65 -1.24
N PHE A 8 12.34 43.17 -0.86
CA PHE A 8 13.18 42.32 -1.70
C PHE A 8 13.57 41.07 -0.92
N VAL A 9 13.00 39.93 -1.30
CA VAL A 9 13.49 38.60 -0.89
C VAL A 9 14.54 38.18 -1.90
N GLN A 10 15.78 38.08 -1.45
CA GLN A 10 16.93 37.67 -2.25
C GLN A 10 17.19 36.18 -2.02
N PHE A 11 17.13 35.40 -3.09
CA PHE A 11 17.42 33.96 -3.13
C PHE A 11 18.86 33.74 -3.60
N VAL A 12 19.70 33.18 -2.71
CA VAL A 12 21.14 32.84 -2.86
C VAL A 12 21.40 31.78 -1.76
N VAL A 13 22.06 30.61 -1.92
CA VAL A 13 22.92 30.04 -2.97
C VAL A 13 23.17 28.53 -2.75
N SER A 14 23.48 27.86 -3.86
CA SER A 14 24.40 26.71 -4.12
C SER A 14 24.35 25.37 -3.37
N LYS A 15 24.33 24.31 -4.19
CA LYS A 15 24.97 23.00 -3.95
C LYS A 15 26.50 23.12 -3.97
N VAL A 16 27.22 22.31 -3.18
CA VAL A 16 28.38 21.46 -3.58
C VAL A 16 28.70 20.47 -2.43
N ALA A 17 29.33 19.36 -2.83
CA ALA A 17 29.32 18.00 -2.31
C ALA A 17 30.28 17.64 -1.14
N HIS A 18 30.01 16.41 -0.65
CA HIS A 18 30.89 15.42 -0.02
C HIS A 18 31.22 15.55 1.48
N SER A 19 30.62 14.65 2.27
CA SER A 19 31.31 13.93 3.33
C SER A 19 30.62 12.60 3.60
N GLU A 20 31.35 11.53 3.38
CA GLU A 20 31.05 10.17 3.79
C GLU A 20 31.16 10.07 5.32
N LYS A 21 30.05 9.77 6.00
CA LYS A 21 30.00 9.13 7.34
C LYS A 21 28.55 8.91 7.80
N THR A 22 28.23 7.63 8.05
CA THR A 22 27.15 7.14 8.92
C THR A 22 25.74 7.70 8.72
N HIS A 23 24.88 6.95 8.02
CA HIS A 23 23.43 7.18 8.02
C HIS A 23 22.66 5.90 8.34
N LEU A 24 22.86 5.39 9.56
CA LEU A 24 21.81 4.70 10.31
C LEU A 24 21.17 5.78 11.19
N GLN A 25 20.41 6.69 10.58
CA GLN A 25 19.65 7.68 11.33
C GLN A 25 18.22 7.68 10.81
N ASP A 26 17.37 7.18 11.71
CA ASP A 26 15.98 7.53 11.89
C ASP A 26 15.10 7.44 10.63
N ASP A 27 14.57 6.24 10.42
CA ASP A 27 13.12 6.12 10.29
C ASP A 27 12.53 6.83 11.51
N LEU A 28 12.30 8.14 11.39
CA LEU A 28 11.70 8.98 12.41
C LEU A 28 10.31 8.42 12.68
N PHE A 29 10.25 7.48 13.63
CA PHE A 29 9.09 7.21 14.44
C PHE A 29 8.73 8.54 15.08
N GLU A 30 7.86 9.31 14.44
CA GLU A 30 7.05 10.25 15.19
C GLU A 30 6.30 9.45 16.25
N GLN A 31 6.90 9.51 17.42
CA GLN A 31 6.59 8.83 18.66
C GLN A 31 5.09 8.99 18.97
N SER A 32 4.34 7.90 18.85
CA SER A 32 2.91 7.88 19.17
C SER A 32 2.55 6.56 19.87
N ASP A 33 2.66 6.54 21.20
CA ASP A 33 2.08 5.57 22.14
C ASP A 33 2.35 4.05 21.94
N LEU A 34 3.13 3.64 20.95
CA LEU A 34 3.37 2.22 20.68
C LEU A 34 4.66 1.73 21.33
N SER A 35 4.57 0.58 21.99
CA SER A 35 5.75 -0.15 22.42
C SER A 35 6.56 -0.61 21.20
N ALA A 36 7.87 -0.84 21.39
CA ALA A 36 8.74 -1.35 20.32
C ALA A 36 8.23 -2.69 19.77
N GLU A 37 7.69 -3.55 20.63
CA GLU A 37 7.10 -4.83 20.24
C GLU A 37 5.84 -4.66 19.40
N ASP A 38 4.90 -3.82 19.84
CA ASP A 38 3.66 -3.54 19.10
C ASP A 38 3.97 -2.94 17.72
N GLY A 39 4.98 -2.07 17.64
CA GLY A 39 5.46 -1.48 16.39
C GLY A 39 6.03 -2.53 15.42
N LEU A 40 6.76 -3.53 15.91
CA LEU A 40 7.28 -4.63 15.08
C LEU A 40 6.16 -5.53 14.55
N ILE A 41 5.19 -5.87 15.40
CA ILE A 41 4.02 -6.67 15.01
C ILE A 41 3.22 -5.93 13.93
N PHE A 42 2.94 -4.64 14.14
CA PHE A 42 2.17 -3.86 13.18
C PHE A 42 2.92 -3.67 11.86
N LYS A 43 4.25 -3.44 11.91
CA LYS A 43 5.08 -3.41 10.70
C LYS A 43 5.05 -4.74 9.94
N ALA A 44 5.03 -5.87 10.64
CA ALA A 44 4.86 -7.18 10.02
C ALA A 44 3.48 -7.32 9.35
N LEU A 45 2.41 -6.84 10.00
CA LEU A 45 1.06 -6.84 9.43
C LEU A 45 0.99 -6.05 8.12
N CYS A 46 1.71 -4.93 8.02
CA CYS A 46 1.74 -4.10 6.81
C CYS A 46 2.26 -4.83 5.55
N GLN A 47 2.96 -5.96 5.68
CA GLN A 47 3.35 -6.81 4.53
C GLN A 47 2.14 -7.41 3.80
N PHE A 48 1.00 -7.51 4.47
CA PHE A 48 -0.20 -8.19 3.98
C PHE A 48 -1.24 -7.22 3.40
N VAL A 49 -0.85 -5.96 3.16
CA VAL A 49 -1.75 -4.89 2.75
C VAL A 49 -1.85 -4.82 1.22
N TRP A 50 -3.08 -4.98 0.74
CA TRP A 50 -3.50 -4.57 -0.61
C TRP A 50 -4.15 -3.19 -0.56
N ILE A 51 -4.22 -2.51 -1.70
CA ILE A 51 -4.77 -1.15 -1.79
C ILE A 51 -5.92 -1.10 -2.80
N GLN A 52 -7.04 -0.49 -2.40
CA GLN A 52 -8.15 -0.14 -3.29
C GLN A 52 -8.90 1.07 -2.75
N GLY A 53 -8.32 2.27 -2.94
CA GLY A 53 -8.79 3.51 -2.32
C GLY A 53 -8.52 3.56 -0.81
N ASP A 54 -8.45 2.41 -0.14
CA ASP A 54 -8.10 2.22 1.27
C ASP A 54 -7.05 1.11 1.42
N LEU A 55 -6.42 1.03 2.59
CA LEU A 55 -5.44 0.02 2.99
C LEU A 55 -6.16 -1.23 3.55
N LEU A 56 -5.97 -2.37 2.90
CA LEU A 56 -6.69 -3.61 3.14
C LEU A 56 -5.71 -4.74 3.53
N PRO A 57 -5.47 -4.98 4.83
CA PRO A 57 -4.71 -6.14 5.29
C PRO A 57 -5.53 -7.42 5.04
N LEU A 58 -5.17 -8.19 4.01
CA LEU A 58 -5.92 -9.39 3.66
C LEU A 58 -5.45 -10.58 4.50
N ILE A 59 -6.05 -10.75 5.67
CA ILE A 59 -5.79 -11.87 6.59
C ILE A 59 -6.95 -12.87 6.53
N PHE A 60 -6.87 -13.86 5.65
CA PHE A 60 -8.02 -14.70 5.34
C PHE A 60 -8.19 -15.96 6.21
N ASP A 61 -7.09 -16.51 6.70
CA ASP A 61 -7.04 -17.66 7.60
C ASP A 61 -5.92 -17.39 8.57
N VAL A 62 -6.27 -17.01 9.81
CA VAL A 62 -5.31 -16.52 10.81
C VAL A 62 -4.30 -17.60 11.23
N GLU A 63 -4.62 -18.88 11.02
CA GLU A 63 -3.75 -19.99 11.37
C GLU A 63 -2.78 -20.37 10.23
N ASN A 64 -2.95 -19.79 9.04
CA ASN A 64 -2.11 -20.10 7.89
C ASN A 64 -0.66 -19.66 8.11
N GLU A 65 0.29 -20.53 7.75
CA GLU A 65 1.73 -20.30 7.91
C GLU A 65 2.24 -19.05 7.18
N ILE A 66 1.55 -18.57 6.15
CA ILE A 66 1.90 -17.31 5.47
C ILE A 66 1.88 -16.11 6.42
N TYR A 67 1.04 -16.17 7.46
CA TYR A 67 0.90 -15.13 8.49
C TYR A 67 1.67 -15.50 9.76
N THR A 68 1.49 -16.73 10.27
CA THR A 68 2.01 -17.11 11.59
C THR A 68 3.54 -17.15 11.63
N LYS A 69 4.21 -17.53 10.52
CA LYS A 69 5.68 -17.46 10.41
C LYS A 69 6.23 -16.03 10.45
N GLN A 70 5.39 -15.02 10.19
CA GLN A 70 5.74 -13.60 10.29
C GLN A 70 5.27 -12.97 11.62
N GLY A 71 4.82 -13.78 12.58
CA GLY A 71 4.35 -13.31 13.89
C GLY A 71 2.92 -12.76 13.88
N ILE A 72 2.17 -12.92 12.79
CA ILE A 72 0.76 -12.56 12.75
C ILE A 72 -0.07 -13.78 13.15
N THR A 73 -0.62 -13.71 14.36
CA THR A 73 -1.38 -14.76 15.03
C THR A 73 -2.63 -14.15 15.63
N ARG A 74 -3.57 -14.97 16.09
CA ARG A 74 -4.78 -14.48 16.77
C ARG A 74 -4.45 -13.63 18.00
N SER A 75 -3.45 -13.99 18.79
CA SER A 75 -3.05 -13.22 19.97
C SER A 75 -2.43 -11.87 19.60
N THR A 76 -1.58 -11.83 18.56
CA THR A 76 -0.97 -10.57 18.13
C THR A 76 -1.98 -9.65 17.44
N LEU A 77 -2.97 -10.19 16.72
CA LEU A 77 -4.09 -9.40 16.17
C LEU A 77 -4.99 -8.81 17.27
N LYS A 78 -5.32 -9.57 18.31
CA LYS A 78 -6.05 -9.04 19.48
C LYS A 78 -5.26 -7.94 20.19
N ARG A 79 -3.95 -8.10 20.32
CA ARG A 79 -3.08 -7.06 20.89
C ARG A 79 -3.12 -5.77 20.07
N LEU A 80 -3.07 -5.85 18.74
CA LEU A 80 -3.21 -4.69 17.85
C LEU A 80 -4.60 -4.04 17.92
N GLU A 81 -5.64 -4.83 18.19
CA GLU A 81 -7.00 -4.33 18.41
C GLU A 81 -7.14 -3.58 19.74
N GLU A 82 -6.56 -4.11 20.83
CA GLU A 82 -6.53 -3.46 22.16
C GLU A 82 -5.91 -2.05 22.14
N ILE A 83 -4.96 -1.83 21.22
CA ILE A 83 -4.29 -0.53 21.03
C ILE A 83 -4.87 0.28 19.86
N ASP A 84 -6.08 -0.07 19.39
CA ASP A 84 -6.84 0.65 18.37
C ASP A 84 -6.10 0.80 17.03
N LEU A 85 -5.33 -0.19 16.60
CA LEU A 85 -4.70 -0.20 15.26
C LEU A 85 -5.49 -1.00 14.24
N VAL A 86 -6.23 -2.00 14.70
CA VAL A 86 -7.04 -2.87 13.83
C VAL A 86 -8.41 -3.13 14.45
N VAL A 87 -9.35 -3.54 13.62
CA VAL A 87 -10.57 -4.25 14.03
C VAL A 87 -10.39 -5.69 13.61
N PHE A 88 -10.60 -6.65 14.52
CA PHE A 88 -10.38 -8.06 14.29
C PHE A 88 -11.65 -8.89 14.57
N GLU A 89 -12.27 -9.41 13.51
CA GLU A 89 -13.56 -10.11 13.60
C GLU A 89 -13.45 -11.59 13.23
N SER A 90 -14.09 -12.46 14.02
CA SER A 90 -14.07 -13.91 13.78
C SER A 90 -14.75 -14.29 12.46
N ASP A 91 -15.81 -13.59 12.11
CA ASP A 91 -16.65 -13.89 10.94
C ASP A 91 -16.08 -13.25 9.66
N GLY A 92 -15.14 -12.33 9.82
CA GLY A 92 -14.48 -11.62 8.75
C GLY A 92 -15.33 -10.53 8.10
N PHE A 93 -14.72 -9.87 7.14
CA PHE A 93 -15.27 -8.71 6.45
C PHE A 93 -15.48 -9.03 4.98
N ILE A 94 -16.58 -8.55 4.43
CA ILE A 94 -16.87 -8.64 3.01
C ILE A 94 -17.15 -7.25 2.45
N LYS A 95 -16.55 -6.94 1.31
CA LYS A 95 -16.87 -5.73 0.55
C LYS A 95 -17.76 -6.09 -0.62
N LYS A 96 -19.00 -5.59 -0.59
CA LYS A 96 -20.02 -5.80 -1.63
C LYS A 96 -20.05 -4.64 -2.62
N GLY A 97 -20.86 -4.78 -3.66
CA GLY A 97 -21.14 -3.71 -4.62
C GLY A 97 -20.14 -3.62 -5.77
N TYR A 98 -19.33 -4.66 -5.99
CA TYR A 98 -18.46 -4.69 -7.15
C TYR A 98 -19.27 -4.97 -8.43
N GLY A 99 -18.94 -4.22 -9.48
CA GLY A 99 -19.38 -4.52 -10.85
C GLY A 99 -18.63 -5.72 -11.43
N LYS A 100 -18.60 -5.82 -12.76
CA LYS A 100 -17.93 -6.93 -13.48
C LYS A 100 -16.41 -7.00 -13.25
N HIS A 101 -15.77 -5.87 -12.96
CA HIS A 101 -14.32 -5.78 -12.77
C HIS A 101 -13.95 -4.85 -11.63
N THR A 102 -12.82 -5.13 -11.00
CA THR A 102 -12.14 -4.19 -10.12
C THR A 102 -10.62 -4.28 -10.27
N ARG A 103 -9.89 -3.36 -9.62
CA ARG A 103 -8.43 -3.35 -9.55
C ARG A 103 -8.00 -3.18 -8.10
N LEU A 104 -7.09 -4.03 -7.65
CA LEU A 104 -6.40 -3.90 -6.38
C LEU A 104 -4.89 -3.78 -6.66
N PHE A 105 -4.17 -3.10 -5.78
CA PHE A 105 -2.73 -2.88 -5.91
C PHE A 105 -2.01 -3.57 -4.76
N TYR A 106 -0.92 -4.26 -5.07
CA TYR A 106 -0.02 -4.83 -4.08
C TYR A 106 1.41 -4.41 -4.42
N ASP A 107 2.13 -3.81 -3.46
CA ASP A 107 3.49 -3.32 -3.70
C ASP A 107 3.59 -2.44 -4.96
N GLY A 108 2.60 -1.54 -5.14
CA GLY A 108 2.47 -0.67 -6.31
C GLY A 108 2.07 -1.37 -7.63
N LYS A 109 1.94 -2.70 -7.66
CA LYS A 109 1.60 -3.48 -8.85
C LYS A 109 0.08 -3.70 -8.95
N PRO A 110 -0.57 -3.27 -10.04
CA PRO A 110 -2.00 -3.47 -10.24
C PRO A 110 -2.35 -4.91 -10.65
N THR A 111 -3.33 -5.50 -9.98
CA THR A 111 -4.00 -6.75 -10.36
C THR A 111 -5.45 -6.44 -10.71
N LYS A 112 -5.86 -6.74 -11.95
CA LYS A 112 -7.26 -6.67 -12.37
C LYS A 112 -7.96 -7.97 -11.99
N ILE A 113 -9.12 -7.83 -11.35
CA ILE A 113 -10.00 -8.92 -10.94
C ILE A 113 -11.28 -8.81 -11.75
N GLY A 114 -11.65 -9.88 -12.45
CA GLY A 114 -12.92 -10.05 -13.14
C GLY A 114 -13.83 -11.00 -12.38
N PHE A 115 -15.07 -10.57 -12.16
CA PHE A 115 -16.09 -11.37 -11.51
C PHE A 115 -16.96 -12.09 -12.53
N GLN A 116 -17.68 -13.13 -12.10
CA GLN A 116 -18.58 -13.88 -12.99
C GLN A 116 -19.84 -13.07 -13.32
N ARG A 117 -20.44 -12.39 -12.34
CA ARG A 117 -21.65 -11.58 -12.53
C ARG A 117 -21.32 -10.15 -12.99
N ASN A 118 -22.28 -9.47 -13.60
CA ASN A 118 -22.11 -8.09 -14.06
C ASN A 118 -22.18 -7.05 -12.93
N ALA A 119 -22.88 -7.37 -11.84
CA ALA A 119 -23.08 -6.50 -10.69
C ALA A 119 -23.32 -7.34 -9.42
N ASP A 120 -23.41 -6.65 -8.28
CA ASP A 120 -23.62 -7.22 -6.94
C ASP A 120 -22.61 -8.29 -6.55
N ASN A 121 -21.38 -8.14 -7.04
CA ASN A 121 -20.26 -8.99 -6.64
C ASN A 121 -19.69 -8.52 -5.29
N TYR A 122 -18.93 -9.40 -4.66
CA TYR A 122 -18.26 -9.14 -3.39
C TYR A 122 -16.85 -9.71 -3.39
N LEU A 123 -16.01 -9.18 -2.50
CA LEU A 123 -14.74 -9.79 -2.11
C LEU A 123 -14.73 -10.04 -0.62
N ASP A 124 -14.23 -11.21 -0.25
CA ASP A 124 -13.73 -11.50 1.09
C ASP A 124 -12.51 -10.59 1.35
N LEU A 125 -12.51 -9.87 2.46
CA LEU A 125 -11.39 -9.04 2.92
C LEU A 125 -10.61 -9.69 4.06
N GLY A 126 -11.02 -10.89 4.50
CA GLY A 126 -10.45 -11.58 5.64
C GLY A 126 -10.94 -10.99 6.96
N HIS A 127 -10.15 -11.20 8.02
CA HIS A 127 -10.57 -10.99 9.40
C HIS A 127 -10.12 -9.65 10.00
N VAL A 128 -9.38 -8.84 9.25
CA VAL A 128 -8.72 -7.65 9.78
C VAL A 128 -9.02 -6.43 8.91
N LEU A 129 -9.40 -5.33 9.54
CA LEU A 129 -9.41 -4.00 8.94
C LEU A 129 -8.53 -3.07 9.77
N LEU A 130 -7.95 -2.05 9.13
CA LEU A 130 -7.26 -0.99 9.86
C LEU A 130 -8.26 0.02 10.41
N THR A 131 -8.04 0.47 11.65
CA THR A 131 -8.72 1.65 12.20
C THR A 131 -8.18 2.91 11.52
N GLU A 132 -8.79 4.07 11.76
CA GLU A 132 -8.26 5.35 11.25
C GLU A 132 -6.85 5.64 11.80
N ARG A 133 -6.58 5.25 13.06
CA ARG A 133 -5.24 5.33 13.65
C ARG A 133 -4.28 4.37 12.94
N GLY A 134 -4.69 3.12 12.72
CA GLY A 134 -3.91 2.12 11.98
C GLY A 134 -3.57 2.56 10.56
N LYS A 135 -4.52 3.13 9.82
CA LYS A 135 -4.29 3.63 8.46
C LYS A 135 -3.24 4.72 8.43
N LYS A 136 -3.34 5.72 9.31
CA LYS A 136 -2.36 6.82 9.41
C LYS A 136 -0.97 6.28 9.69
N LEU A 137 -0.86 5.34 10.63
CA LEU A 137 0.42 4.74 11.00
C LEU A 137 1.01 3.88 9.89
N ALA A 138 0.18 3.10 9.19
CA ALA A 138 0.62 2.21 8.11
C ALA A 138 1.29 2.97 6.96
N LEU A 139 0.91 4.22 6.70
CA LEU A 139 1.53 5.08 5.68
C LEU A 139 3.02 5.40 5.97
N ASN A 140 3.44 5.30 7.23
CA ASN A 140 4.84 5.54 7.63
C ASN A 140 5.74 4.33 7.35
N PHE A 141 5.17 3.16 7.10
CA PHE A 141 5.94 1.95 6.82
C PHE A 141 6.11 1.74 5.31
N LYS A 142 7.36 1.79 4.85
CA LYS A 142 7.74 1.26 3.54
C LYS A 142 8.13 -0.20 3.71
N VAL A 143 7.20 -1.09 3.40
CA VAL A 143 7.40 -2.53 3.53
C VAL A 143 7.57 -3.14 2.14
N PRO A 144 8.66 -3.87 1.86
CA PRO A 144 8.85 -4.52 0.57
C PRO A 144 7.76 -5.58 0.33
N GLY A 145 7.40 -5.79 -0.93
CA GLY A 145 6.42 -6.81 -1.31
C GLY A 145 6.84 -8.22 -0.88
N ASN A 146 5.90 -8.95 -0.30
CA ASN A 146 6.03 -10.36 0.04
C ASN A 146 5.47 -11.21 -1.11
N GLN A 147 6.37 -11.78 -1.92
CA GLN A 147 5.98 -12.55 -3.11
C GLN A 147 5.15 -13.80 -2.78
N GLN A 148 5.47 -14.51 -1.69
CA GLN A 148 4.71 -15.68 -1.26
C GLN A 148 3.28 -15.29 -0.88
N PHE A 149 3.12 -14.15 -0.22
CA PHE A 149 1.79 -13.65 0.13
C PHE A 149 1.01 -13.22 -1.11
N TYR A 150 1.65 -12.53 -2.06
CA TYR A 150 1.02 -12.19 -3.33
C TYR A 150 0.46 -13.45 -4.02
N GLU A 151 1.28 -14.48 -4.17
CA GLU A 151 0.89 -15.76 -4.79
C GLU A 151 -0.23 -16.46 -4.03
N TYR A 152 -0.20 -16.40 -2.69
CA TYR A 152 -1.25 -16.93 -1.84
C TYR A 152 -2.60 -16.24 -2.10
N VAL A 153 -2.63 -14.90 -2.17
CA VAL A 153 -3.86 -14.14 -2.47
C VAL A 153 -4.37 -14.44 -3.88
N ILE A 154 -3.49 -14.46 -4.88
CA ILE A 154 -3.84 -14.80 -6.26
C ILE A 154 -4.44 -16.20 -6.36
N THR A 155 -3.83 -17.19 -5.70
CA THR A 155 -4.30 -18.57 -5.67
C THR A 155 -5.70 -18.66 -5.06
N ARG A 156 -5.91 -17.99 -3.92
CA ARG A 156 -7.22 -17.98 -3.25
C ARG A 156 -8.31 -17.36 -4.13
N TRP A 157 -8.04 -16.19 -4.72
CA TRP A 157 -9.00 -15.55 -5.62
C TRP A 157 -9.30 -16.38 -6.87
N PHE A 158 -8.29 -17.04 -7.44
CA PHE A 158 -8.49 -17.95 -8.55
C PHE A 158 -9.37 -19.15 -8.17
N GLN A 159 -9.15 -19.76 -7.00
CA GLN A 159 -9.98 -20.85 -6.47
C GLN A 159 -11.43 -20.43 -6.20
N GLN A 160 -11.67 -19.14 -5.91
CA GLN A 160 -13.02 -18.56 -5.81
C GLN A 160 -13.68 -18.31 -7.17
N GLY A 161 -13.02 -18.68 -8.28
CA GLY A 161 -13.53 -18.51 -9.64
C GLY A 161 -13.37 -17.08 -10.19
N LEU A 162 -12.50 -16.26 -9.59
CA LEU A 162 -12.20 -14.93 -10.10
C LEU A 162 -11.20 -15.00 -11.27
N VAL A 163 -11.41 -14.17 -12.28
CA VAL A 163 -10.51 -14.04 -13.43
C VAL A 163 -9.45 -12.99 -13.12
N LEU A 164 -8.19 -13.40 -13.02
CA LEU A 164 -7.09 -12.53 -12.62
C LEU A 164 -6.21 -12.19 -13.82
N SER A 165 -5.82 -10.92 -13.95
CA SER A 165 -4.86 -10.49 -14.97
C SER A 165 -3.93 -9.43 -14.41
N SER A 166 -2.63 -9.64 -14.59
CA SER A 166 -1.62 -8.60 -14.36
C SER A 166 -1.75 -7.51 -15.41
N ILE A 167 -1.71 -6.24 -15.01
CA ILE A 167 -1.64 -5.14 -15.96
C ILE A 167 -0.16 -4.79 -16.14
N GLN A 168 0.37 -5.02 -17.34
CA GLN A 168 1.67 -4.49 -17.74
C GLN A 168 1.49 -3.00 -18.04
N VAL A 169 2.05 -2.14 -17.19
CA VAL A 169 2.15 -0.71 -17.49
C VAL A 169 3.42 -0.52 -18.32
N ASP A 170 3.28 -0.43 -19.64
CA ASP A 170 4.38 -0.05 -20.51
C ASP A 170 4.90 1.34 -20.10
N ARG A 171 6.08 1.39 -19.47
CA ARG A 171 6.75 2.66 -19.12
C ARG A 171 7.32 3.39 -20.35
N ASN A 172 7.12 2.86 -21.56
CA ASN A 172 7.78 3.31 -22.80
C ASN A 172 6.94 4.30 -23.65
N ARG A 173 6.10 5.15 -23.04
CA ARG A 173 5.41 6.23 -23.78
C ARG A 173 6.10 7.61 -23.71
N ALA A 174 7.32 7.70 -23.18
CA ALA A 174 8.05 8.97 -23.07
C ALA A 174 9.29 9.09 -23.98
N ALA A 175 9.43 8.27 -25.04
CA ALA A 175 10.60 8.32 -25.92
C ALA A 175 10.32 8.46 -27.43
N ASN A 176 9.06 8.65 -27.87
CA ASN A 176 8.73 8.75 -29.30
C ASN A 176 7.83 9.95 -29.66
N SER A 177 8.03 11.11 -29.01
CA SER A 177 7.48 12.38 -29.51
C SER A 177 8.58 13.38 -29.77
N LEU A 178 9.34 13.17 -30.85
CA LEU A 178 10.09 14.17 -31.59
C LEU A 178 10.72 13.42 -32.78
N ASN A 179 10.00 13.36 -33.89
CA ASN A 179 10.51 13.28 -35.26
C ASN A 179 9.33 13.11 -36.23
N TYR A 180 8.48 14.13 -36.29
CA TYR A 180 7.76 14.44 -37.52
C TYR A 180 8.35 15.72 -38.09
N THR A 181 9.55 15.61 -38.68
CA THR A 181 10.02 16.64 -39.61
C THR A 181 9.32 16.37 -40.93
N CYS A 182 8.33 17.21 -41.24
CA CYS A 182 7.73 17.28 -42.56
C CYS A 182 8.80 17.76 -43.55
N SER A 183 9.37 16.85 -44.34
CA SER A 183 10.09 17.24 -45.56
C SER A 183 9.06 17.55 -46.63
N ILE A 184 8.83 18.85 -46.86
CA ILE A 184 8.31 19.33 -48.14
C ILE A 184 9.45 19.12 -49.15
N LYS A 185 9.20 18.28 -50.16
CA LYS A 185 10.02 18.21 -51.37
C LYS A 185 9.42 19.16 -52.40
N GLU A 186 10.32 20.00 -52.93
CA GLU A 186 10.33 20.77 -54.19
C GLU A 186 9.04 21.45 -54.67
#